data_AF-A0A1C2C2K9-F1
#
_entry.id   AF-A0A1C2C2K9-F1
#
_cell.length_a   1.000
_cell.length_b   1.000
_cell.length_c   1.000
_cell.angle_alpha   90.00
_cell.angle_beta   90.00
_cell.angle_gamma   90.00
#
_symmetry.space_group_name_H-M   'P 1'
#
loop_
_entity.id
_entity.type
_entity.pdbx_description
1 polymer ?
#
loop_
_entity_poly.entity_id
_entity_poly.type
_entity_poly.pdbx_seq_one_letter_code
_entity_poly.pdbx_strand_id
1 'polypeptide(L)'
;MNSESEDCMRLLLIYMLLAFSSLSRADSFELVNLQNALNEYNDWRKSAWFPRKLTLYEHYLHFKNGLHRDKAVASANEQIRWLFVQELERLWRQEHPLYNHDRYKLMSEASFRLDVAFHLANAEKAWGCPINISKVKLRDYAIQYKDTQDVGLKVDVIRTLGQVGTTSDIDYFVNIVRHEQDGLAQNAIKALRGLHQDEAMLVLLKLRGEQHSPAVQAFLEEVIGPFTQGGGLDHRKIDRCPR
;
A
#
# COMPACT_ATOMS: atom_id res chain seq x y z
N MET A 1 12.29 -31.38 -3.90
CA MET A 1 12.02 -30.01 -3.43
C MET A 1 10.92 -30.12 -2.40
N ASN A 2 11.17 -29.65 -1.18
CA ASN A 2 10.14 -29.65 -0.14
C ASN A 2 9.11 -28.57 -0.49
N SER A 3 7.83 -28.80 -0.15
CA SER A 3 6.73 -27.85 -0.42
C SER A 3 7.03 -26.42 0.06
N GLU A 4 7.86 -26.29 1.10
CA GLU A 4 8.37 -25.04 1.66
C GLU A 4 9.16 -24.17 0.66
N SER A 5 9.94 -24.79 -0.22
CA SER A 5 10.67 -24.10 -1.29
C SER A 5 9.73 -23.60 -2.38
N GLU A 6 8.58 -24.22 -2.54
CA GLU A 6 7.63 -23.86 -3.60
C GLU A 6 6.79 -22.64 -3.21
N ASP A 7 6.40 -22.51 -1.94
CA ASP A 7 5.59 -21.39 -1.45
C ASP A 7 6.37 -20.06 -1.39
N CYS A 8 7.61 -20.07 -0.91
CA CYS A 8 8.49 -18.89 -0.98
C CYS A 8 8.77 -18.47 -2.43
N MET A 9 8.89 -19.44 -3.35
CA MET A 9 9.07 -19.17 -4.78
C MET A 9 7.80 -18.64 -5.43
N ARG A 10 6.60 -19.08 -5.03
CA ARG A 10 5.33 -18.50 -5.50
C ARG A 10 5.20 -17.05 -5.08
N LEU A 11 5.60 -16.70 -3.86
CA LEU A 11 5.51 -15.31 -3.39
C LEU A 11 6.54 -14.39 -4.07
N LEU A 12 7.76 -14.89 -4.30
CA LEU A 12 8.77 -14.19 -5.10
C LEU A 12 8.34 -14.03 -6.56
N LEU A 13 7.69 -15.04 -7.14
CA LEU A 13 7.17 -15.02 -8.51
C LEU A 13 5.97 -14.08 -8.64
N ILE A 14 5.03 -14.09 -7.69
CA ILE A 14 3.91 -13.14 -7.61
C ILE A 14 4.47 -11.72 -7.47
N TYR A 15 5.48 -11.52 -6.63
CA TYR A 15 6.18 -10.26 -6.47
C TYR A 15 6.88 -9.78 -7.75
N MET A 16 7.60 -10.67 -8.44
CA MET A 16 8.22 -10.37 -9.74
C MET A 16 7.17 -10.08 -10.81
N LEU A 17 6.05 -10.79 -10.84
CA LEU A 17 4.96 -10.59 -11.80
C LEU A 17 4.20 -9.27 -11.58
N LEU A 18 4.02 -8.86 -10.32
CA LEU A 18 3.44 -7.54 -9.97
C LEU A 18 4.41 -6.39 -10.25
N ALA A 19 5.71 -6.62 -10.06
CA ALA A 19 6.73 -5.69 -10.51
C ALA A 19 6.80 -5.61 -12.05
N PHE A 20 6.43 -6.67 -12.78
CA PHE A 20 6.50 -6.72 -14.23
C PHE A 20 5.29 -6.09 -14.93
N SER A 21 4.09 -6.17 -14.35
CA SER A 21 2.91 -5.47 -14.88
C SER A 21 3.03 -3.93 -14.83
N SER A 22 4.05 -3.40 -14.11
CA SER A 22 4.48 -1.99 -14.13
C SER A 22 5.20 -1.55 -15.40
N LEU A 23 5.87 -2.47 -16.10
CA LEU A 23 7.03 -2.15 -16.93
C LEU A 23 6.69 -1.83 -18.39
N SER A 24 5.47 -1.40 -18.70
CA SER A 24 5.13 -1.01 -20.08
C SER A 24 5.91 0.21 -20.60
N ARG A 25 6.79 0.83 -19.78
CA ARG A 25 7.74 1.90 -20.14
C ARG A 25 9.02 1.96 -19.27
N ALA A 26 9.67 0.83 -18.95
CA ALA A 26 10.93 0.90 -18.21
C ALA A 26 12.15 1.25 -19.09
N ASP A 27 12.99 2.17 -18.59
CA ASP A 27 14.34 2.41 -19.09
C ASP A 27 15.26 1.22 -18.78
N SER A 28 16.31 1.04 -19.59
CA SER A 28 17.22 -0.12 -19.59
C SER A 28 17.85 -0.46 -18.22
N PHE A 29 17.94 0.51 -17.31
CA PHE A 29 18.48 0.33 -15.96
C PHE A 29 17.60 -0.58 -15.07
N GLU A 30 16.28 -0.51 -15.17
CA GLU A 30 15.38 -1.33 -14.35
C GLU A 30 15.30 -2.79 -14.84
N LEU A 31 15.52 -3.03 -16.14
CA LEU A 31 15.63 -4.38 -16.71
C LEU A 31 16.91 -5.10 -16.29
N VAL A 32 18.02 -4.37 -16.09
CA VAL A 32 19.28 -4.93 -15.60
C VAL A 32 19.14 -5.40 -14.14
N ASN A 33 18.47 -4.62 -13.29
CA ASN A 33 18.21 -5.02 -11.91
C ASN A 33 17.30 -6.26 -11.81
N LEU A 34 16.36 -6.41 -12.74
CA LEU A 34 15.51 -7.59 -12.85
C LEU A 34 16.30 -8.83 -13.31
N GLN A 35 17.12 -8.70 -14.35
CA GLN A 35 17.95 -9.80 -14.83
C GLN A 35 18.91 -10.26 -13.73
N ASN A 36 19.45 -9.32 -12.94
CA ASN A 36 20.29 -9.64 -11.79
C ASN A 36 19.49 -10.35 -10.69
N ALA A 37 18.30 -9.88 -10.33
CA ALA A 37 17.45 -10.55 -9.34
C ALA A 37 17.00 -11.96 -9.79
N LEU A 38 16.71 -12.15 -11.08
CA LEU A 38 16.38 -13.46 -11.67
C LEU A 38 17.60 -14.39 -11.76
N ASN A 39 18.77 -13.85 -12.05
CA ASN A 39 20.02 -14.62 -12.06
C ASN A 39 20.41 -15.03 -10.63
N GLU A 40 20.33 -14.11 -9.67
CA GLU A 40 20.51 -14.39 -8.24
C GLU A 40 19.50 -15.44 -7.76
N TYR A 41 18.23 -15.35 -8.16
CA TYR A 41 17.21 -16.38 -7.93
C TYR A 41 17.59 -17.75 -8.52
N ASN A 42 18.07 -17.78 -9.77
CA ASN A 42 18.46 -19.03 -10.44
C ASN A 42 19.71 -19.65 -9.79
N ASP A 43 20.60 -18.83 -9.26
CA ASP A 43 21.79 -19.27 -8.53
C ASP A 43 21.43 -19.73 -7.11
N TRP A 44 20.47 -19.06 -6.47
CA TRP A 44 19.91 -19.44 -5.18
C TRP A 44 19.20 -20.78 -5.21
N ARG A 45 18.37 -21.02 -6.22
CA ARG A 45 17.68 -22.31 -6.44
C ARG A 45 18.66 -23.47 -6.53
N LYS A 46 19.89 -23.21 -6.97
CA LYS A 46 20.96 -24.20 -7.10
C LYS A 46 21.81 -24.33 -5.84
N SER A 47 21.73 -23.40 -4.89
CA SER A 47 22.52 -23.39 -3.66
C SER A 47 21.72 -23.96 -2.48
N ALA A 48 22.34 -24.80 -1.65
CA ALA A 48 21.70 -25.41 -0.47
C ALA A 48 21.56 -24.44 0.73
N TRP A 49 21.72 -23.13 0.52
CA TRP A 49 21.90 -22.15 1.58
C TRP A 49 20.69 -21.19 1.67
N PHE A 50 19.96 -21.26 2.78
CA PHE A 50 18.89 -20.32 3.11
C PHE A 50 19.48 -19.01 3.68
N PRO A 51 18.87 -17.84 3.47
CA PRO A 51 19.59 -16.57 3.58
C PRO A 51 19.64 -16.00 5.01
N ARG A 52 20.67 -15.19 5.27
CA ARG A 52 20.84 -14.39 6.50
C ARG A 52 19.82 -13.23 6.56
N LYS A 53 19.59 -12.70 7.78
CA LYS A 53 18.73 -11.54 8.14
C LYS A 53 18.60 -10.41 7.09
N LEU A 54 19.69 -10.07 6.41
CA LEU A 54 19.74 -8.99 5.42
C LEU A 54 18.75 -9.23 4.28
N THR A 55 18.60 -10.46 3.82
CA THR A 55 17.89 -10.74 2.58
C THR A 55 16.39 -10.75 2.77
N LEU A 56 15.85 -11.24 3.88
CA LEU A 56 14.40 -11.14 4.13
C LEU A 56 13.95 -9.68 4.31
N TYR A 57 14.80 -8.86 4.93
CA TYR A 57 14.57 -7.42 5.10
C TYR A 57 14.73 -6.66 3.78
N GLU A 58 15.71 -7.00 2.94
CA GLU A 58 15.85 -6.46 1.58
C GLU A 58 14.65 -6.85 0.72
N HIS A 59 14.18 -8.10 0.80
CA HIS A 59 12.97 -8.54 0.12
C HIS A 59 11.73 -7.82 0.64
N TYR A 60 11.64 -7.53 1.95
CA TYR A 60 10.59 -6.69 2.53
C TYR A 60 10.68 -5.24 2.06
N LEU A 61 11.87 -4.63 2.01
CA LEU A 61 12.05 -3.28 1.51
C LEU A 61 11.74 -3.19 0.02
N HIS A 62 12.18 -4.18 -0.76
CA HIS A 62 11.78 -4.33 -2.16
C HIS A 62 10.26 -4.48 -2.25
N PHE A 63 9.65 -5.37 -1.47
CA PHE A 63 8.20 -5.56 -1.38
C PHE A 63 7.46 -4.25 -1.10
N LYS A 64 7.84 -3.52 -0.04
CA LYS A 64 7.30 -2.21 0.33
C LYS A 64 7.48 -1.17 -0.79
N ASN A 65 8.65 -1.12 -1.42
CA ASN A 65 8.95 -0.19 -2.51
C ASN A 65 8.19 -0.53 -3.82
N GLY A 66 8.01 -1.81 -4.13
CA GLY A 66 7.24 -2.28 -5.29
C GLY A 66 5.74 -2.06 -5.11
N LEU A 67 5.26 -2.26 -3.89
CA LEU A 67 3.89 -2.00 -3.47
C LEU A 67 3.47 -0.53 -3.63
N HIS A 68 4.38 0.42 -3.42
CA HIS A 68 4.11 1.85 -3.62
C HIS A 68 3.95 2.24 -5.11
N ARG A 69 4.24 1.33 -6.05
CA ARG A 69 3.97 1.52 -7.48
C ARG A 69 2.55 1.04 -7.84
N ASP A 70 1.52 1.56 -7.16
CA ASP A 70 0.09 1.19 -7.32
C ASP A 70 -0.40 1.12 -8.79
N LYS A 71 0.20 1.90 -9.68
CA LYS A 71 -0.13 1.92 -11.12
C LYS A 71 0.14 0.58 -11.81
N ALA A 72 1.17 -0.14 -11.37
CA ALA A 72 1.61 -1.41 -11.94
C ALA A 72 0.63 -2.56 -11.69
N VAL A 73 0.15 -2.63 -10.44
CA VAL A 73 -0.81 -3.65 -10.05
C VAL A 73 -2.16 -3.32 -10.67
N ALA A 74 -2.53 -2.03 -10.74
CA ALA A 74 -3.73 -1.60 -11.43
C ALA A 74 -3.74 -2.01 -12.92
N SER A 75 -2.60 -2.01 -13.60
CA SER A 75 -2.45 -2.45 -15.00
C SER A 75 -2.23 -3.95 -15.18
N ALA A 76 -2.05 -4.72 -14.10
CA ALA A 76 -1.96 -6.16 -14.18
C ALA A 76 -3.27 -6.77 -14.67
N ASN A 77 -3.18 -7.96 -15.29
CA ASN A 77 -4.38 -8.72 -15.58
C ASN A 77 -5.11 -9.08 -14.28
N GLU A 78 -6.40 -9.31 -14.42
CA GLU A 78 -7.33 -9.57 -13.33
C GLU A 78 -6.91 -10.76 -12.44
N GLN A 79 -6.40 -11.84 -13.04
CA GLN A 79 -5.95 -13.04 -12.34
C GLN A 79 -4.77 -12.75 -11.41
N ILE A 80 -3.80 -11.94 -11.85
CA ILE A 80 -2.64 -11.56 -11.05
C ILE A 80 -3.08 -10.71 -9.86
N ARG A 81 -3.99 -9.76 -10.06
CA ARG A 81 -4.53 -8.91 -8.97
C ARG A 81 -5.25 -9.77 -7.93
N TRP A 82 -6.03 -10.76 -8.36
CA TRP A 82 -6.73 -11.66 -7.46
C TRP A 82 -5.78 -12.54 -6.64
N LEU A 83 -4.80 -13.18 -7.28
CA LEU A 83 -3.78 -13.97 -6.57
C LEU A 83 -3.02 -13.14 -5.54
N PHE A 84 -2.68 -11.90 -5.91
CA PHE A 84 -2.01 -10.99 -5.00
C PHE A 84 -2.85 -10.68 -3.76
N VAL A 85 -4.14 -10.38 -3.93
CA VAL A 85 -5.07 -10.16 -2.82
C VAL A 85 -5.15 -11.38 -1.91
N GLN A 86 -5.24 -12.59 -2.48
CA GLN A 86 -5.26 -13.82 -1.68
C GLN A 86 -4.01 -13.97 -0.81
N GLU A 87 -2.83 -13.67 -1.34
CA GLU A 87 -1.60 -13.74 -0.56
C GLU A 87 -1.56 -12.68 0.55
N LEU A 88 -2.05 -11.47 0.29
CA LEU A 88 -2.22 -10.44 1.33
C LEU A 88 -3.20 -10.89 2.43
N GLU A 89 -4.29 -11.58 2.07
CA GLU A 89 -5.24 -12.10 3.06
C GLU A 89 -4.61 -13.18 3.94
N ARG A 90 -3.85 -14.11 3.33
CA ARG A 90 -3.14 -15.15 4.06
C ARG A 90 -2.10 -14.54 5.00
N LEU A 91 -1.38 -13.51 4.56
CA LEU A 91 -0.46 -12.74 5.41
C LEU A 91 -1.22 -12.07 6.55
N TRP A 92 -2.36 -11.45 6.28
CA TRP A 92 -3.18 -10.82 7.32
C TRP A 92 -3.70 -11.82 8.36
N ARG A 93 -4.16 -13.00 7.95
CA ARG A 93 -4.67 -14.04 8.86
C ARG A 93 -3.57 -14.85 9.56
N GLN A 94 -2.30 -14.60 9.23
CA GLN A 94 -1.17 -15.39 9.70
C GLN A 94 -1.20 -16.86 9.24
N GLU A 95 -1.86 -17.11 8.11
CA GLU A 95 -1.98 -18.43 7.47
C GLU A 95 -0.88 -18.65 6.41
N HIS A 96 -0.07 -17.62 6.14
CA HIS A 96 0.98 -17.70 5.15
C HIS A 96 2.20 -18.48 5.68
N PRO A 97 2.79 -19.43 4.91
CA PRO A 97 3.97 -20.21 5.32
C PRO A 97 5.17 -19.38 5.80
N LEU A 98 5.27 -18.11 5.36
CA LEU A 98 6.31 -17.19 5.85
C LEU A 98 6.29 -16.98 7.36
N TYR A 99 5.14 -17.13 8.04
CA TYR A 99 5.07 -17.05 9.50
C TYR A 99 5.87 -18.16 10.19
N ASN A 100 5.98 -19.35 9.59
CA ASN A 100 6.82 -20.44 10.11
C ASN A 100 8.31 -20.10 10.04
N HIS A 101 8.67 -19.13 9.20
CA HIS A 101 10.05 -18.71 8.96
C HIS A 101 10.34 -17.30 9.48
N ASP A 102 9.38 -16.66 10.15
CA ASP A 102 9.49 -15.31 10.66
C ASP A 102 10.30 -15.25 11.97
N ARG A 103 11.56 -15.69 11.91
CA ARG A 103 12.49 -15.70 13.05
C ARG A 103 12.68 -14.33 13.68
N TYR A 104 12.42 -13.27 12.94
CA TYR A 104 12.61 -11.88 13.36
C TYR A 104 11.32 -11.16 13.69
N LYS A 105 10.16 -11.84 13.60
CA LYS A 105 8.85 -11.25 13.84
C LYS A 105 8.53 -10.06 12.90
N LEU A 106 9.16 -10.00 11.73
CA LEU A 106 8.92 -8.98 10.71
C LEU A 106 7.44 -8.93 10.29
N MET A 107 6.82 -10.10 10.16
CA MET A 107 5.40 -10.23 9.77
C MET A 107 4.46 -9.83 10.91
N SER A 108 5.00 -9.66 12.12
CA SER A 108 4.30 -9.16 13.30
C SER A 108 4.61 -7.69 13.59
N GLU A 109 5.52 -7.06 12.83
CA GLU A 109 5.82 -5.63 12.98
C GLU A 109 4.60 -4.80 12.56
N ALA A 110 4.35 -3.73 13.32
CA ALA A 110 3.20 -2.87 13.10
C ALA A 110 3.23 -2.21 11.71
N SER A 111 4.41 -1.77 11.26
CA SER A 111 4.61 -1.18 9.93
C SER A 111 4.22 -2.15 8.80
N PHE A 112 4.71 -3.40 8.85
CA PHE A 112 4.36 -4.43 7.88
C PHE A 112 2.85 -4.71 7.86
N ARG A 113 2.24 -4.85 9.04
CA ARG A 113 0.80 -5.12 9.17
C ARG A 113 -0.04 -3.96 8.65
N LEU A 114 0.36 -2.72 8.87
CA LEU A 114 -0.28 -1.53 8.31
C LEU A 114 -0.16 -1.49 6.78
N ASP A 115 1.01 -1.82 6.22
CA ASP A 115 1.18 -1.91 4.77
C ASP A 115 0.24 -2.96 4.16
N VAL A 116 0.16 -4.17 4.76
CA VAL A 116 -0.80 -5.21 4.32
C VAL A 116 -2.24 -4.70 4.38
N ALA A 117 -2.63 -4.02 5.47
CA ALA A 117 -3.96 -3.44 5.61
C ALA A 117 -4.25 -2.38 4.54
N PHE A 118 -3.31 -1.48 4.28
CA PHE A 118 -3.41 -0.46 3.23
C PHE A 118 -3.63 -1.10 1.86
N HIS A 119 -2.86 -2.13 1.50
CA HIS A 119 -2.99 -2.76 0.19
C HIS A 119 -4.26 -3.59 0.02
N LEU A 120 -4.72 -4.30 1.06
CA LEU A 120 -6.02 -4.97 1.03
C LEU A 120 -7.14 -3.96 0.79
N ALA A 121 -7.12 -2.83 1.51
CA ALA A 121 -8.12 -1.78 1.35
C ALA A 121 -8.08 -1.13 -0.04
N ASN A 122 -6.87 -0.90 -0.56
CA ASN A 122 -6.69 -0.34 -1.89
C ASN A 122 -7.14 -1.32 -2.98
N ALA A 123 -6.95 -2.63 -2.80
CA ALA A 123 -7.33 -3.63 -3.79
C ALA A 123 -8.84 -3.65 -4.06
N GLU A 124 -9.65 -3.60 -3.01
CA GLU A 124 -11.11 -3.54 -3.14
C GLU A 124 -11.55 -2.28 -3.87
N LYS A 125 -10.89 -1.16 -3.55
CA LYS A 125 -11.31 0.18 -3.95
C LYS A 125 -10.82 0.56 -5.36
N ALA A 126 -9.54 0.33 -5.64
CA ALA A 126 -8.89 0.72 -6.89
C ALA A 126 -8.98 -0.37 -7.96
N TRP A 127 -9.00 -1.65 -7.56
CA TRP A 127 -8.98 -2.77 -8.51
C TRP A 127 -10.31 -3.52 -8.59
N GLY A 128 -11.28 -3.18 -7.72
CA GLY A 128 -12.57 -3.87 -7.67
C GLY A 128 -12.43 -5.35 -7.27
N CYS A 129 -11.34 -5.70 -6.57
CA CYS A 129 -11.09 -7.07 -6.14
C CYS A 129 -11.71 -7.30 -4.75
N PRO A 130 -12.69 -8.22 -4.61
CA PRO A 130 -13.31 -8.46 -3.32
C PRO A 130 -12.27 -8.97 -2.32
N ILE A 131 -12.32 -8.43 -1.09
CA ILE A 131 -11.53 -8.92 0.04
C ILE A 131 -12.46 -9.57 1.07
N ASN A 132 -12.03 -10.68 1.64
CA ASN A 132 -12.69 -11.42 2.72
C ASN A 132 -12.08 -11.04 4.09
N ILE A 133 -11.84 -9.74 4.28
CA ILE A 133 -11.42 -9.12 5.53
C ILE A 133 -12.23 -7.85 5.70
N SER A 134 -12.89 -7.67 6.84
CA SER A 134 -13.69 -6.46 7.06
C SER A 134 -12.80 -5.23 7.19
N LYS A 135 -13.19 -4.12 6.52
CA LYS A 135 -12.49 -2.83 6.66
C LYS A 135 -12.42 -2.34 8.10
N VAL A 136 -13.44 -2.66 8.91
CA VAL A 136 -13.45 -2.38 10.36
C VAL A 136 -12.23 -2.99 11.05
N LYS A 137 -11.90 -4.26 10.77
CA LYS A 137 -10.70 -4.90 11.36
C LYS A 137 -9.40 -4.23 10.94
N LEU A 138 -9.30 -3.82 9.67
CA LEU A 138 -8.13 -3.09 9.15
C LEU A 138 -8.00 -1.71 9.83
N ARG A 139 -9.12 -1.01 9.99
CA ARG A 139 -9.19 0.29 10.66
C ARG A 139 -8.86 0.20 12.13
N ASP A 140 -9.45 -0.75 12.85
CA ASP A 140 -9.22 -0.95 14.28
C ASP A 140 -7.74 -1.23 14.56
N TYR A 141 -7.08 -1.99 13.68
CA TYR A 141 -5.63 -2.19 13.78
C TYR A 141 -4.87 -0.88 13.61
N ALA A 142 -5.20 -0.05 12.61
CA ALA A 142 -4.54 1.23 12.40
C ALA A 142 -4.74 2.22 13.57
N ILE A 143 -5.93 2.23 14.18
CA ILE A 143 -6.24 3.11 15.32
C ILE A 143 -5.38 2.80 16.54
N GLN A 144 -5.00 1.54 16.76
CA GLN A 144 -4.12 1.16 17.88
C GLN A 144 -2.77 1.92 17.86
N TYR A 145 -2.34 2.40 16.69
CA TYR A 145 -1.08 3.10 16.49
C TYR A 145 -1.25 4.60 16.17
N LYS A 146 -2.47 5.14 16.25
CA LYS A 146 -2.79 6.54 15.91
C LYS A 146 -1.93 7.56 16.65
N ASP A 147 -1.64 7.29 17.92
CA ASP A 147 -0.91 8.19 18.83
C ASP A 147 0.58 7.82 18.97
N THR A 148 1.11 7.00 18.06
CA THR A 148 2.53 6.64 18.03
C THR A 148 3.42 7.89 17.88
N GLN A 149 4.59 7.86 18.52
CA GLN A 149 5.63 8.89 18.37
C GLN A 149 6.59 8.57 17.22
N ASP A 150 6.54 7.36 16.67
CA ASP A 150 7.31 6.98 15.49
C ASP A 150 6.67 7.61 14.25
N VAL A 151 7.35 8.59 13.65
CA VAL A 151 6.88 9.33 12.47
C VAL A 151 6.66 8.41 11.28
N GLY A 152 7.53 7.41 11.06
CA GLY A 152 7.40 6.46 9.97
C GLY A 152 6.15 5.60 10.13
N LEU A 153 5.92 5.09 11.34
CA LEU A 153 4.70 4.35 11.65
C LEU A 153 3.45 5.22 11.55
N LYS A 154 3.54 6.50 11.96
CA LYS A 154 2.44 7.47 11.87
C LYS A 154 2.03 7.72 10.42
N VAL A 155 3.00 7.78 9.48
CA VAL A 155 2.71 7.84 8.04
C VAL A 155 1.90 6.63 7.59
N ASP A 156 2.32 5.42 7.98
CA ASP A 156 1.64 4.17 7.58
C ASP A 156 0.21 4.10 8.17
N VAL A 157 0.01 4.60 9.39
CA VAL A 157 -1.32 4.76 10.00
C VAL A 157 -2.20 5.73 9.20
N ILE A 158 -1.70 6.93 8.92
CA ILE A 158 -2.45 7.96 8.17
C ILE A 158 -2.87 7.42 6.80
N ARG A 159 -1.95 6.76 6.09
CA ARG A 159 -2.22 6.16 4.78
C ARG A 159 -3.28 5.08 4.86
N THR A 160 -3.17 4.18 5.84
CA THR A 160 -4.12 3.09 6.05
C THR A 160 -5.50 3.64 6.37
N LEU A 161 -5.61 4.54 7.35
CA LEU A 161 -6.88 5.21 7.69
C LEU A 161 -7.43 6.02 6.51
N GLY A 162 -6.61 6.54 5.62
CA GLY A 162 -7.08 7.16 4.38
C GLY A 162 -7.83 6.20 3.44
N GLN A 163 -7.64 4.88 3.56
CA GLN A 163 -8.34 3.88 2.72
C GLN A 163 -9.48 3.17 3.45
N VAL A 164 -9.37 2.97 4.76
CA VAL A 164 -10.36 2.22 5.57
C VAL A 164 -11.08 3.07 6.62
N GLY A 165 -10.69 4.32 6.77
CA GLY A 165 -11.25 5.25 7.73
C GLY A 165 -12.69 5.63 7.41
N THR A 166 -13.27 6.36 8.34
CA THR A 166 -14.65 6.80 8.33
C THR A 166 -14.72 8.30 8.60
N THR A 167 -15.93 8.87 8.61
CA THR A 167 -16.14 10.29 8.90
C THR A 167 -15.60 10.68 10.28
N SER A 168 -15.57 9.78 11.26
CA SER A 168 -14.99 10.06 12.58
C SER A 168 -13.47 10.25 12.58
N ASP A 169 -12.78 9.87 11.50
CA ASP A 169 -11.33 10.02 11.37
C ASP A 169 -10.93 11.34 10.69
N ILE A 170 -11.90 12.10 10.15
CA ILE A 170 -11.68 13.37 9.45
C ILE A 170 -10.99 14.38 10.38
N ASP A 171 -11.49 14.55 11.61
CA ASP A 171 -10.94 15.53 12.56
C ASP A 171 -9.47 15.27 12.88
N TYR A 172 -9.07 13.99 12.93
CA TYR A 172 -7.67 13.62 13.11
C TYR A 172 -6.80 14.13 11.97
N PHE A 173 -7.22 13.92 10.71
CA PHE A 173 -6.47 14.42 9.56
C PHE A 173 -6.47 15.95 9.48
N VAL A 174 -7.60 16.60 9.76
CA VAL A 174 -7.69 18.06 9.79
C VAL A 174 -6.71 18.65 10.79
N ASN A 175 -6.62 18.06 11.98
CA ASN A 175 -5.68 18.49 13.01
C ASN A 175 -4.22 18.40 12.52
N ILE A 176 -3.86 17.30 11.84
CA ILE A 176 -2.52 17.14 11.25
C ILE A 176 -2.24 18.21 10.20
N VAL A 177 -3.20 18.53 9.33
CA VAL A 177 -3.03 19.53 8.27
C VAL A 177 -2.90 20.94 8.86
N ARG A 178 -3.80 21.33 9.76
CA ARG A 178 -3.82 22.68 10.37
C ARG A 178 -2.56 23.01 11.15
N HIS A 179 -2.04 22.02 11.86
CA HIS A 179 -0.84 22.21 12.67
C HIS A 179 0.44 21.76 11.96
N GLU A 180 0.34 21.37 10.69
CA GLU A 180 1.45 20.88 9.85
C GLU A 180 2.35 19.87 10.57
N GLN A 181 1.73 19.00 11.37
CA GLN A 181 2.42 18.17 12.37
C GLN A 181 3.46 17.27 11.71
N ASP A 182 4.72 17.35 12.16
CA ASP A 182 5.82 16.49 11.74
C ASP A 182 6.03 16.40 10.21
N GLY A 183 5.58 17.40 9.43
CA GLY A 183 5.61 17.35 7.97
C GLY A 183 4.60 16.38 7.34
N LEU A 184 3.59 15.94 8.11
CA LEU A 184 2.60 14.92 7.70
C LEU A 184 1.37 15.49 7.01
N ALA A 185 1.26 16.82 6.89
CA ALA A 185 0.11 17.49 6.30
C ALA A 185 -0.26 16.93 4.92
N GLN A 186 0.71 16.70 4.03
CA GLN A 186 0.44 16.15 2.70
C GLN A 186 -0.10 14.72 2.74
N ASN A 187 0.36 13.89 3.69
CA ASN A 187 -0.17 12.55 3.90
C ASN A 187 -1.61 12.61 4.41
N ALA A 188 -1.91 13.51 5.34
CA ALA A 188 -3.26 13.72 5.85
C ALA A 188 -4.22 14.26 4.76
N ILE A 189 -3.77 15.15 3.88
CA ILE A 189 -4.53 15.62 2.71
C ILE A 189 -4.84 14.45 1.76
N LYS A 190 -3.85 13.60 1.46
CA LYS A 190 -4.07 12.39 0.66
C LYS A 190 -5.05 11.43 1.34
N ALA A 191 -4.98 11.29 2.66
CA ALA A 191 -5.87 10.44 3.43
C ALA A 191 -7.32 10.96 3.40
N LEU A 192 -7.54 12.26 3.61
CA LEU A 192 -8.85 12.90 3.45
C LEU A 192 -9.44 12.65 2.06
N ARG A 193 -8.64 12.84 1.00
CA ARG A 193 -9.06 12.51 -0.37
C ARG A 193 -9.41 11.03 -0.51
N GLY A 194 -8.62 10.17 0.14
CA GLY A 194 -8.79 8.73 0.16
C GLY A 194 -10.10 8.26 0.80
N LEU A 195 -10.69 9.00 1.74
CA LEU A 195 -11.95 8.58 2.36
C LEU A 195 -13.11 8.46 1.35
N HIS A 196 -13.06 9.21 0.25
CA HIS A 196 -14.12 9.27 -0.78
C HIS A 196 -15.52 9.51 -0.18
N GLN A 197 -15.55 10.39 0.83
CA GLN A 197 -16.75 10.89 1.48
C GLN A 197 -16.92 12.36 1.12
N ASP A 198 -18.16 12.78 0.87
CA ASP A 198 -18.46 14.17 0.51
C ASP A 198 -18.03 15.12 1.64
N GLU A 199 -18.16 14.70 2.89
CA GLU A 199 -17.70 15.43 4.07
C GLU A 199 -16.19 15.68 4.04
N ALA A 200 -15.40 14.67 3.64
CA ALA A 200 -13.95 14.83 3.52
C ALA A 200 -13.57 15.80 2.41
N MET A 201 -14.34 15.83 1.31
CA MET A 201 -14.13 16.79 0.22
C MET A 201 -14.49 18.23 0.63
N LEU A 202 -15.61 18.42 1.35
CA LEU A 202 -15.97 19.73 1.91
C LEU A 202 -14.91 20.25 2.88
N VAL A 203 -14.34 19.36 3.68
CA VAL A 203 -13.23 19.69 4.58
C VAL A 203 -11.98 20.10 3.80
N LEU A 204 -11.62 19.38 2.73
CA LEU A 204 -10.49 19.78 1.87
C LEU A 204 -10.71 21.16 1.24
N LEU A 205 -11.92 21.45 0.75
CA LEU A 205 -12.28 22.78 0.23
C LEU A 205 -12.18 23.88 1.29
N LYS A 206 -12.53 23.58 2.54
CA LYS A 206 -12.37 24.50 3.65
C LYS A 206 -10.89 24.75 3.98
N LEU A 207 -10.10 23.67 4.12
CA LEU A 207 -8.66 23.75 4.37
C LEU A 207 -7.94 24.57 3.29
N ARG A 208 -8.35 24.46 2.03
CA ARG A 208 -7.83 25.30 0.93
C ARG A 208 -7.98 26.80 1.18
N GLY A 209 -9.03 27.23 1.87
CA GLY A 209 -9.27 28.64 2.21
C GLY A 209 -8.57 29.10 3.49
N GLU A 210 -7.92 28.20 4.23
CA GLU A 210 -7.19 28.51 5.46
C GLU A 210 -5.73 28.91 5.15
N GLN A 211 -5.05 29.54 6.11
CA GLN A 211 -3.65 29.92 5.95
C GLN A 211 -2.73 28.74 6.29
N HIS A 212 -2.00 28.27 5.28
CA HIS A 212 -1.00 27.20 5.42
C HIS A 212 0.34 27.63 4.81
N SER A 213 1.39 26.83 5.03
CA SER A 213 2.66 26.99 4.33
C SER A 213 2.47 26.86 2.81
N PRO A 214 3.30 27.54 1.98
CA PRO A 214 3.17 27.49 0.53
C PRO A 214 3.18 26.07 -0.05
N ALA A 215 3.95 25.15 0.55
CA ALA A 215 4.04 23.76 0.12
C ALA A 215 2.74 22.98 0.38
N VAL A 216 2.09 23.18 1.53
CA VAL A 216 0.80 22.57 1.84
C VAL A 216 -0.30 23.16 0.98
N GLN A 217 -0.29 24.48 0.77
CA GLN A 217 -1.26 25.17 -0.09
C GLN A 217 -1.18 24.67 -1.53
N ALA A 218 0.02 24.59 -2.11
CA ALA A 218 0.22 24.07 -3.46
C ALA A 218 -0.28 22.62 -3.60
N PHE A 219 -0.07 21.81 -2.57
CA PHE A 219 -0.51 20.42 -2.56
C PHE A 219 -2.04 20.27 -2.42
N LEU A 220 -2.69 21.13 -1.62
CA LEU A 220 -4.17 21.21 -1.57
C LEU A 220 -4.75 21.56 -2.94
N GLU A 221 -4.17 22.54 -3.64
CA GLU A 221 -4.58 22.92 -4.99
C GLU A 221 -4.42 21.78 -6.00
N GLU A 222 -3.31 21.02 -5.93
CA GLU A 222 -3.11 19.84 -6.77
C GLU A 222 -4.20 18.78 -6.53
N VAL A 223 -4.52 18.52 -5.27
CA VAL A 223 -5.48 17.47 -4.87
C VAL A 223 -6.92 17.87 -5.20
N ILE A 224 -7.28 19.14 -5.02
CA ILE A 224 -8.65 19.66 -5.17
C ILE A 224 -8.93 20.16 -6.59
N GLY A 225 -7.90 20.64 -7.30
CA GLY A 225 -8.00 21.23 -8.64
C GLY A 225 -8.92 20.46 -9.60
N PRO A 226 -8.75 19.13 -9.76
CA PRO A 226 -9.59 18.33 -10.64
C PRO A 226 -11.10 18.41 -10.33
N PHE A 227 -11.49 18.59 -9.07
CA PHE A 227 -12.89 18.63 -8.65
C PHE A 227 -13.56 19.99 -8.90
N THR A 228 -12.78 21.07 -8.86
CA THR A 228 -13.31 22.44 -9.02
C THR A 228 -13.49 22.86 -10.47
N GLN A 229 -12.80 22.20 -11.41
CA GLN A 229 -12.82 22.54 -12.83
C GLN A 229 -13.97 21.88 -13.61
N GLY A 230 -14.99 21.33 -12.94
CA GLY A 230 -16.14 20.69 -13.60
C GLY A 230 -15.81 19.33 -14.23
N GLY A 231 -14.61 18.81 -14.04
CA GLY A 231 -14.29 17.41 -14.27
C GLY A 231 -14.97 16.56 -13.20
N GLY A 232 -16.25 16.25 -13.39
CA GLY A 232 -16.96 15.29 -12.54
C GLY A 232 -16.11 14.04 -12.34
N LEU A 233 -16.20 13.42 -11.16
CA LEU A 233 -15.53 12.16 -10.84
C LEU A 233 -15.72 11.18 -12.00
N ASP A 234 -14.70 11.05 -12.85
CA ASP A 234 -14.64 10.03 -13.88
C ASP A 234 -14.47 8.71 -13.13
N HIS A 235 -15.59 8.17 -12.67
CA HIS A 235 -15.74 6.80 -12.24
C HIS A 235 -15.57 5.94 -13.48
N ARG A 236 -14.34 5.91 -14.02
CA ARG A 236 -13.98 4.95 -15.06
C ARG A 236 -14.49 3.60 -14.61
N LYS A 237 -15.17 2.90 -15.52
CA LYS A 237 -15.62 1.53 -15.28
C LYS A 237 -14.41 0.75 -14.76
N ILE A 238 -14.42 0.46 -13.46
CA ILE A 238 -13.42 -0.40 -12.84
C ILE A 238 -13.76 -1.80 -13.36
N ASP A 239 -12.88 -2.38 -14.18
CA ASP A 239 -12.95 -3.78 -14.55
C ASP A 239 -12.88 -4.60 -13.26
N ARG A 240 -14.04 -5.10 -12.83
CA ARG A 240 -14.20 -5.80 -11.55
C ARG A 240 -13.59 -7.19 -11.65
N CYS A 241 -12.90 -7.62 -10.59
CA CYS A 241 -12.40 -8.99 -10.46
C CYS A 241 -13.58 -10.00 -10.43
N PRO A 242 -13.40 -11.27 -10.83
CA PRO A 242 -14.49 -12.24 -10.90
C PRO A 242 -14.86 -12.63 -9.46
N ARG A 243 -16.13 -12.98 -9.26
CA ARG A 243 -16.61 -13.54 -7.98
C ARG A 243 -16.39 -15.03 -7.91
#